data_AF-A0A968MUN1-F1
#
_entry.id   AF-A0A968MUN1-F1
#
_cell.length_a   1.000
_cell.length_b   1.000
_cell.length_c   1.000
_cell.angle_alpha   90.00
_cell.angle_beta   90.00
_cell.angle_gamma   90.00
#
_symmetry.space_group_name_H-M   'P 1'
#
loop_
_entity.id
_entity.type
_entity.pdbx_description
1 polymer ?
#
loop_
_entity_poly.entity_id
_entity_poly.type
_entity_poly.pdbx_seq_one_letter_code
_entity_poly.pdbx_strand_id
1 'polypeptide(L)'
;MTERLEYLTNYNLHPGDDCVFVGTQKSNEFMTMHYGMIPFWTKENTAYYHAPMEGSNHEGNSKMGIILDPVFRKPIREQRGILPIDYFIVETDSGIPYLVF
;
A
#
# COMPACT_ATOMS: atom_id res chain seq x y z
N MET A 1 -3.32 -21.11 18.48
CA MET A 1 -4.60 -21.33 17.78
C MET A 1 -4.45 -20.61 16.45
N THR A 2 -4.16 -21.33 15.38
CA THR A 2 -3.91 -20.73 14.07
C THR A 2 -5.25 -20.32 13.50
N GLU A 3 -5.58 -19.02 13.55
CA GLU A 3 -6.75 -18.51 12.84
C GLU A 3 -6.57 -18.83 11.35
N ARG A 4 -7.55 -19.55 10.80
CA ARG A 4 -7.56 -19.89 9.38
C ARG A 4 -7.95 -18.62 8.64
N LEU A 5 -7.03 -18.05 7.88
CA LEU A 5 -7.30 -16.87 7.07
C LEU A 5 -8.45 -17.17 6.10
N GLU A 6 -9.60 -16.52 6.27
CA GLU A 6 -10.71 -16.59 5.33
C GLU A 6 -10.41 -15.67 4.15
N TYR A 7 -9.59 -16.16 3.22
CA TYR A 7 -9.29 -15.44 1.99
C TYR A 7 -10.44 -15.56 1.00
N LEU A 8 -11.10 -14.42 0.72
CA LEU A 8 -12.00 -14.28 -0.40
C LEU A 8 -11.23 -13.76 -1.61
N THR A 9 -11.24 -14.53 -2.70
CA THR A 9 -10.58 -14.14 -3.94
C THR A 9 -11.22 -12.86 -4.49
N ASN A 10 -10.39 -11.87 -4.82
CA ASN A 10 -10.82 -10.62 -5.43
C ASN A 10 -9.90 -10.29 -6.63
N TYR A 11 -10.48 -10.30 -7.84
CA TYR A 11 -9.78 -9.98 -9.09
C TYR A 11 -9.76 -8.48 -9.40
N ASN A 12 -10.46 -7.67 -8.62
CA ASN A 12 -10.58 -6.23 -8.84
C ASN A 12 -10.57 -5.49 -7.50
N LEU A 13 -9.43 -5.59 -6.79
CA LEU A 13 -9.23 -4.97 -5.49
C LEU A 13 -9.30 -3.43 -5.61
N HIS A 14 -10.23 -2.81 -4.89
CA HIS A 14 -10.42 -1.36 -4.88
C HIS A 14 -9.82 -0.71 -3.62
N PRO A 15 -9.47 0.59 -3.70
CA PRO A 15 -9.09 1.38 -2.52
C PRO A 15 -10.11 1.22 -1.37
N GLY A 16 -9.63 0.84 -0.19
CA GLY A 16 -10.45 0.59 1.00
C GLY A 16 -10.94 -0.86 1.18
N ASP A 17 -10.82 -1.72 0.17
CA ASP A 17 -11.13 -3.15 0.32
C ASP A 17 -10.15 -3.84 1.27
N ASP A 18 -10.61 -4.96 1.85
CA ASP A 18 -9.72 -5.87 2.59
C ASP A 18 -8.85 -6.66 1.62
N CYS A 19 -7.55 -6.70 1.92
CA CYS A 19 -6.55 -7.39 1.13
C CYS A 19 -5.64 -8.26 2.01
N VAL A 20 -5.05 -9.28 1.39
CA VAL A 20 -4.02 -10.09 2.02
C VAL A 20 -2.69 -9.37 1.96
N PHE A 21 -1.97 -9.33 3.07
CA PHE A 21 -0.72 -8.62 3.22
C PHE A 21 0.29 -9.46 4.00
N VAL A 22 1.58 -9.27 3.72
CA VAL A 22 2.69 -9.84 4.51
C VAL A 22 3.51 -8.70 5.07
N GLY A 23 3.42 -8.48 6.38
CA GLY A 23 4.11 -7.39 7.07
C GLY A 23 5.37 -7.84 7.80
N THR A 24 6.30 -6.91 8.05
CA THR A 24 7.51 -7.15 8.86
C THR A 24 7.23 -7.61 10.29
N GLN A 25 6.08 -7.26 10.85
CA GLN A 25 5.67 -7.63 12.21
C GLN A 25 5.32 -9.13 12.32
N LYS A 26 4.88 -9.74 11.21
CA LYS A 26 4.51 -11.15 11.10
C LYS A 26 4.96 -11.70 9.75
N SER A 27 6.28 -11.74 9.54
CA SER A 27 6.88 -12.03 8.22
C SER A 27 6.54 -13.41 7.63
N ASN A 28 6.05 -14.33 8.46
CA ASN A 28 5.78 -15.72 8.08
C ASN A 28 4.27 -16.03 8.03
N GLU A 29 3.42 -15.01 8.15
CA GLU A 29 1.97 -15.16 8.17
C GLU A 29 1.34 -14.15 7.22
N PHE A 30 0.29 -14.58 6.54
CA PHE A 30 -0.61 -13.68 5.83
C PHE A 30 -1.55 -13.02 6.85
N MET A 31 -1.80 -11.73 6.68
CA MET A 31 -2.74 -10.96 7.48
C MET A 31 -3.71 -10.19 6.58
N THR A 32 -4.94 -10.03 7.03
CA THR A 32 -5.92 -9.16 6.36
C THR A 32 -5.67 -7.71 6.80
N MET A 33 -5.58 -6.80 5.83
CA MET A 33 -5.38 -5.37 6.02
C MET A 33 -6.30 -4.59 5.09
N HIS A 34 -6.68 -3.37 5.46
CA HIS A 34 -7.36 -2.47 4.52
C HIS A 34 -6.37 -1.94 3.49
N TYR A 35 -6.75 -1.95 2.21
CA TYR A 35 -5.94 -1.36 1.15
C TYR A 35 -5.99 0.17 1.24
N GLY A 36 -4.98 0.74 1.91
CA GLY A 36 -4.83 2.17 2.12
C GLY A 36 -4.19 2.45 3.48
N MET A 37 -3.39 3.50 3.57
CA MET A 37 -2.72 3.89 4.81
C MET A 37 -3.36 5.14 5.38
N ILE A 38 -3.80 5.09 6.64
CA ILE A 38 -4.29 6.25 7.38
C ILE A 38 -3.26 6.58 8.47
N PRO A 39 -2.63 7.76 8.46
CA PRO A 39 -1.72 8.16 9.53
C PRO A 39 -2.42 8.18 10.88
N PHE A 40 -1.78 7.64 11.93
CA PHE A 40 -2.40 7.56 13.25
C PHE A 40 -2.78 8.93 13.87
N TRP A 41 -2.21 10.02 13.36
CA TRP A 41 -2.42 11.39 13.86
C TRP A 41 -3.49 12.17 13.10
N THR A 42 -3.95 11.69 11.94
CA THR A 42 -5.02 12.37 11.21
C THR A 42 -6.38 12.10 11.87
N LYS A 43 -7.21 13.14 11.95
CA LYS A 43 -8.62 13.03 12.36
C LYS A 43 -9.53 12.71 11.17
N GLU A 44 -9.06 12.97 9.96
CA GLU A 44 -9.77 12.71 8.71
C GLU A 44 -9.38 11.32 8.19
N ASN A 45 -10.36 10.57 7.68
CA ASN A 45 -10.17 9.25 7.05
C ASN A 45 -9.54 9.34 5.65
N THR A 46 -8.64 10.29 5.44
CA THR A 46 -7.92 10.42 4.17
C THR A 46 -6.87 9.32 4.10
N ALA A 47 -7.18 8.26 3.36
CA ALA A 47 -6.29 7.16 3.12
C ALA A 47 -5.33 7.49 1.97
N TYR A 48 -4.06 7.16 2.17
CA TYR A 48 -3.01 7.23 1.15
C TYR A 48 -2.87 5.87 0.48
N TYR A 49 -3.04 5.84 -0.84
CA TYR A 49 -2.95 4.61 -1.64
C TYR A 49 -1.63 4.51 -2.43
N HIS A 50 -0.94 5.65 -2.59
CA HIS A 50 0.35 5.75 -3.24
C HIS A 50 1.35 6.45 -2.33
N ALA A 51 2.61 6.06 -2.45
CA ALA A 51 3.72 6.62 -1.69
C ALA A 51 4.89 6.88 -2.65
N PRO A 52 4.94 8.06 -3.31
CA PRO A 52 5.97 8.36 -4.29
C PRO A 52 7.35 8.39 -3.64
N MET A 53 8.35 7.81 -4.30
CA MET A 53 9.73 7.67 -3.78
C MET A 53 10.40 9.01 -3.50
N GLU A 54 10.03 10.04 -4.27
CA GLU A 54 10.49 11.41 -4.14
C GLU A 54 9.94 12.09 -2.87
N GLY A 55 8.83 11.62 -2.31
CA GLY A 55 8.12 12.24 -1.20
C GLY A 55 7.35 13.51 -1.60
N SER A 56 6.79 14.23 -0.62
CA SER A 56 6.00 15.45 -0.85
C SER A 56 6.81 16.67 -1.30
N ASN A 57 8.13 16.64 -1.19
CA ASN A 57 9.00 17.76 -1.52
C ASN A 57 9.44 17.66 -2.98
N HIS A 58 8.91 18.55 -3.83
CA HIS A 58 9.31 18.67 -5.24
C HIS A 58 10.66 19.38 -5.43
N GLU A 59 11.28 19.88 -4.35
CA GLU A 59 12.56 20.57 -4.40
C GLU A 59 13.72 19.60 -4.13
N GLY A 60 14.28 19.07 -5.21
CA GLY A 60 15.55 18.35 -5.20
C GLY A 60 15.44 16.93 -5.73
N ASN A 61 16.41 16.55 -6.55
CA ASN A 61 16.66 15.20 -7.11
C ASN A 61 16.96 14.14 -6.03
N SER A 62 16.26 14.17 -4.91
CA SER A 62 16.38 13.22 -3.83
C SER A 62 15.59 11.98 -4.21
N LYS A 63 16.27 11.01 -4.84
CA LYS A 63 15.71 9.70 -5.26
C LYS A 63 15.07 8.88 -4.12
N MET A 64 14.97 9.41 -2.91
CA MET A 64 14.44 8.73 -1.73
C MET A 64 13.87 9.72 -0.70
N GLY A 65 13.29 10.85 -1.14
CA GLY A 65 12.74 11.87 -0.24
C GLY A 65 11.56 11.38 0.61
N ILE A 66 10.91 10.29 0.20
CA ILE A 66 9.84 9.62 0.96
C ILE A 66 10.24 9.24 2.40
N ILE A 67 11.52 9.01 2.69
CA ILE A 67 11.98 8.68 4.05
C ILE A 67 11.91 9.87 5.00
N LEU A 68 11.88 11.09 4.45
CA LEU A 68 11.77 12.34 5.20
C LEU A 68 10.31 12.77 5.36
N ASP A 69 9.41 12.21 4.55
CA ASP A 69 7.99 12.54 4.58
C ASP A 69 7.37 12.13 5.93
N PRO A 70 6.75 13.06 6.69
CA PRO A 70 6.18 12.75 8.00
C PRO A 70 5.06 11.70 7.94
N VAL A 71 4.36 11.58 6.81
CA VAL A 71 3.32 10.58 6.57
C VAL A 71 3.92 9.18 6.51
N PHE A 72 5.03 9.02 5.77
CA PHE A 72 5.57 7.70 5.43
C PHE A 72 6.82 7.30 6.23
N ARG A 73 7.51 8.23 6.90
CA ARG A 73 8.79 7.98 7.60
C ARG A 73 8.73 6.80 8.58
N LYS A 74 7.70 6.73 9.43
CA LYS A 74 7.54 5.64 10.40
C LYS A 74 7.11 4.33 9.71
N PRO A 75 6.06 4.30 8.88
CA PRO A 75 5.68 3.10 8.13
C PRO A 75 6.85 2.50 7.32
N ILE A 76 7.64 3.32 6.65
CA ILE A 76 8.82 2.88 5.89
C ILE A 76 9.90 2.31 6.81
N ARG A 77 10.05 2.78 8.06
CA ARG A 77 11.11 2.26 8.93
C ARG A 77 10.70 0.95 9.62
N GLU A 78 9.44 0.80 9.99
CA GLU A 78 9.01 -0.22 10.97
C GLU A 78 7.87 -1.12 10.47
N GLN A 79 7.09 -0.67 9.50
CA GLN A 79 5.83 -1.31 9.08
C GLN A 79 5.83 -1.61 7.58
N ARG A 80 6.99 -2.00 7.03
CA ARG A 80 7.08 -2.46 5.65
C ARG A 80 6.30 -3.74 5.48
N GLY A 81 5.90 -3.99 4.24
CA GLY A 81 5.39 -5.29 3.85
C GLY A 81 5.15 -5.35 2.36
N ILE A 82 4.56 -6.46 1.96
CA ILE A 82 4.30 -6.80 0.58
C ILE A 82 2.80 -7.07 0.47
N LEU A 83 2.18 -6.40 -0.50
CA LEU A 83 0.83 -6.71 -0.97
C LEU A 83 0.99 -7.66 -2.17
N PRO A 84 0.86 -8.99 -1.99
CA PRO A 84 0.91 -9.92 -3.11
C PRO A 84 -0.32 -9.74 -4.01
N ILE A 85 -0.09 -9.60 -5.31
CA ILE A 85 -1.11 -9.46 -6.34
C ILE A 85 -0.68 -10.23 -7.59
N ASP A 86 -1.66 -10.69 -8.38
CA ASP A 86 -1.40 -11.31 -9.68
C ASP A 86 -1.06 -10.27 -10.75
N TYR A 87 -1.68 -9.08 -10.67
CA TYR A 87 -1.51 -7.97 -11.59
C TYR A 87 -1.97 -6.65 -10.96
N PHE A 88 -1.61 -5.53 -11.58
CA PHE A 88 -2.25 -4.23 -11.37
C PHE A 88 -2.83 -3.69 -12.67
N ILE A 89 -3.90 -2.89 -12.56
CA ILE A 89 -4.59 -2.28 -13.71
C ILE A 89 -4.00 -0.89 -13.95
N VAL A 90 -3.59 -0.61 -15.18
CA VAL A 90 -3.18 0.73 -15.64
C VAL A 90 -4.00 1.16 -16.83
N GLU A 91 -4.30 2.46 -16.90
CA GLU A 91 -4.99 3.05 -18.05
C GLU A 91 -4.00 3.79 -18.95
N THR A 92 -4.22 3.72 -20.25
CA THR A 92 -3.54 4.59 -21.22
C THR A 92 -4.16 5.99 -21.21
N ASP A 93 -3.49 6.96 -21.85
CA ASP A 93 -4.05 8.30 -22.05
C ASP A 93 -5.40 8.31 -22.78
N SER A 94 -5.71 7.24 -23.52
CA SER A 94 -6.99 7.04 -24.20
C SER A 94 -8.05 6.31 -23.35
N GLY A 95 -7.75 6.01 -22.08
CA GLY A 95 -8.66 5.33 -21.15
C GLY A 95 -8.79 3.82 -21.36
N ILE A 96 -7.92 3.20 -22.18
CA ILE A 96 -7.95 1.75 -22.39
C ILE A 96 -7.19 1.08 -21.22
N PRO A 97 -7.83 0.15 -20.47
CA PRO A 97 -7.20 -0.52 -19.35
C PRO A 97 -6.33 -1.70 -19.79
N TYR A 98 -5.22 -1.90 -19.09
CA TYR A 98 -4.28 -3.01 -19.27
C TYR A 98 -3.99 -3.68 -17.93
N LEU A 99 -3.83 -5.00 -17.97
CA LEU A 99 -3.33 -5.80 -16.85
C LEU A 99 -1.81 -5.93 -16.99
N VAL A 100 -1.08 -5.55 -15.95
CA VAL A 100 0.39 -5.63 -15.90
C VAL A 100 0.79 -6.57 -14.76
N PHE A 101 1.67 -7.54 -15.04
CA PHE A 101 2.13 -8.58 -14.12
C PHE A 101 3.63 -8.85 -14.29
#